data_AF-A0A2G9UDU1-F1
#
_entry.id   AF-A0A2G9UDU1-F1
#
_cell.length_a   1.000
_cell.length_b   1.000
_cell.length_c   1.000
_cell.angle_alpha   90.00
_cell.angle_beta   90.00
_cell.angle_gamma   90.00
#
_symmetry.space_group_name_H-M   'P 1'
#
loop_
_entity.id
_entity.type
_entity.pdbx_description
1 polymer ?
#
loop_
_entity_poly.entity_id
_entity_poly.type
_entity_poly.pdbx_seq_one_letter_code
_entity_poly.pdbx_strand_id
1 'polypeptide(L)'
;MNDGRVVSNFIIQALQGNPITIYGDGSQTRSFQYVDDLVDGLILLMNSNCSLPVNLGNPEEYSIANFARIIKDLVGSESSIVNKSSQEDDPQQRKPDISRAAEVLKWQPQVSMRDGLIKTIEYFRDEINEHRRLSSDDD
;
A
#
# COMPACT_ATOMS: atom_id res chain seq x y z
N MET A 1 -3.01 -15.25 -4.48
CA MET A 1 -3.07 -13.98 -3.70
C MET A 1 -1.80 -13.13 -3.73
N ASN A 2 -0.64 -13.62 -4.21
CA ASN A 2 0.53 -12.74 -4.39
C ASN A 2 0.44 -12.02 -5.73
N ASP A 3 0.28 -10.69 -5.70
CA ASP A 3 0.17 -9.83 -6.89
C ASP A 3 1.47 -9.07 -7.19
N GLY A 4 2.56 -9.42 -6.50
CA GLY A 4 3.88 -8.78 -6.64
C GLY A 4 4.01 -7.41 -5.98
N ARG A 5 2.97 -6.86 -5.34
CA ARG A 5 3.01 -5.55 -4.70
C ARG A 5 3.46 -5.66 -3.24
N VAL A 6 4.08 -4.60 -2.74
CA VAL A 6 4.68 -4.60 -1.40
C VAL A 6 3.65 -4.65 -0.27
N VAL A 7 2.53 -3.92 -0.42
CA VAL A 7 1.48 -3.80 0.61
C VAL A 7 0.80 -5.14 0.86
N SER A 8 0.27 -5.75 -0.20
CA SER A 8 -0.38 -7.07 -0.17
C SER A 8 0.55 -8.14 0.38
N ASN A 9 1.80 -8.18 -0.11
CA ASN A 9 2.78 -9.18 0.33
C ASN A 9 3.09 -9.07 1.82
N PHE A 10 3.34 -7.87 2.34
CA PHE A 10 3.64 -7.69 3.76
C PHE A 10 2.46 -8.05 4.65
N ILE A 11 1.25 -7.63 4.27
CA ILE A 11 0.02 -7.94 5.01
C ILE A 11 -0.21 -9.45 5.04
N ILE A 12 -0.17 -10.11 3.88
CA ILE A 12 -0.40 -11.57 3.78
C ILE A 12 0.67 -12.34 4.56
N GLN A 13 1.95 -11.96 4.42
CA GLN A 13 3.05 -12.59 5.16
C GLN A 13 2.83 -12.45 6.67
N ALA A 14 2.51 -11.25 7.14
CA ALA A 14 2.25 -10.99 8.56
C ALA A 14 1.03 -11.76 9.08
N LEU A 15 -0.09 -11.77 8.34
CA LEU A 15 -1.32 -12.48 8.71
C LEU A 15 -1.14 -13.99 8.77
N GLN A 16 -0.24 -14.54 7.95
CA GLN A 16 0.06 -15.97 7.91
C GLN A 16 1.22 -16.38 8.84
N GLY A 17 1.85 -15.44 9.54
CA GLY A 17 3.03 -15.71 10.37
C GLY A 17 4.31 -16.03 9.56
N ASN A 18 4.30 -15.74 8.27
CA ASN A 18 5.46 -15.93 7.38
C ASN A 18 6.44 -14.76 7.52
N PRO A 19 7.74 -14.95 7.27
CA PRO A 19 8.71 -13.85 7.27
C PRO A 19 8.34 -12.74 6.27
N ILE A 20 8.34 -11.50 6.74
CA ILE A 20 8.13 -10.31 5.90
C ILE A 20 9.40 -10.04 5.09
N THR A 21 9.30 -10.12 3.77
CA THR A 21 10.48 -10.09 2.89
C THR A 21 10.74 -8.70 2.32
N ILE A 22 11.88 -8.09 2.68
CA ILE A 22 12.36 -6.82 2.10
C ILE A 22 13.45 -7.13 1.07
N TYR A 23 13.46 -6.43 -0.07
CA TYR A 23 14.55 -6.49 -1.03
C TYR A 23 15.50 -5.31 -0.82
N GLY A 24 16.80 -5.59 -0.68
CA GLY A 24 17.80 -4.62 -0.24
C GLY A 24 17.75 -4.38 1.27
N ASP A 25 18.15 -3.18 1.68
CA ASP A 25 18.14 -2.76 3.09
C ASP A 25 16.80 -2.14 3.54
N GLY A 26 15.88 -1.90 2.60
CA GLY A 26 14.59 -1.29 2.86
C GLY A 26 14.64 0.24 3.00
N SER A 27 15.76 0.88 2.63
CA SER A 27 15.92 2.34 2.68
C SER A 27 15.14 3.07 1.60
N GLN A 28 14.79 2.40 0.48
CA GLN A 28 14.00 2.99 -0.58
C GLN A 28 12.63 3.42 -0.07
N THR A 29 12.14 4.57 -0.55
CA THR A 29 10.88 5.17 -0.10
C THR A 29 9.77 4.98 -1.13
N ARG A 30 8.55 4.80 -0.63
CA ARG A 30 7.33 4.78 -1.44
C ARG A 30 6.30 5.69 -0.81
N SER A 31 5.44 6.22 -1.66
CA SER A 31 4.22 6.88 -1.23
C SER A 31 3.02 5.99 -1.51
N PHE A 32 2.12 5.87 -0.54
CA PHE A 32 0.95 5.01 -0.62
C PHE A 32 -0.32 5.84 -0.52
N GLN A 33 -1.25 5.63 -1.44
CA GLN A 33 -2.54 6.31 -1.48
C GLN A 33 -3.64 5.28 -1.22
N TYR A 34 -4.60 5.64 -0.37
CA TYR A 34 -5.78 4.81 -0.17
C TYR A 34 -6.74 4.95 -1.36
N VAL A 35 -7.46 3.87 -1.68
CA VAL A 35 -8.24 3.78 -2.91
C VAL A 35 -9.37 4.82 -2.99
N ASP A 36 -10.04 5.12 -1.87
CA ASP A 36 -11.13 6.10 -1.83
C ASP A 36 -10.65 7.48 -2.29
N ASP A 37 -9.48 7.93 -1.81
CA ASP A 37 -8.89 9.20 -2.21
C ASP A 37 -8.61 9.24 -3.72
N LEU A 38 -8.12 8.13 -4.30
CA LEU A 38 -7.86 8.05 -5.73
C LEU A 38 -9.15 8.12 -6.54
N VAL A 39 -10.20 7.42 -6.11
CA VAL A 39 -11.51 7.43 -6.77
C VAL A 39 -12.09 8.85 -6.75
N ASP A 40 -12.05 9.53 -5.60
CA ASP A 40 -12.50 10.93 -5.48
C ASP A 40 -11.71 11.85 -6.42
N GLY A 41 -10.39 11.70 -6.47
CA GLY A 41 -9.53 12.48 -7.36
C GLY A 41 -9.83 12.24 -8.84
N LEU A 42 -10.11 10.99 -9.23
CA LEU A 42 -10.46 10.62 -10.60
C LEU A 42 -11.81 11.22 -11.01
N ILE A 43 -12.81 11.19 -10.13
CA ILE A 43 -14.14 11.79 -10.38
C ILE A 43 -14.01 13.30 -10.56
N LEU A 44 -13.24 13.97 -9.70
CA LEU A 44 -13.01 15.42 -9.82
C LEU A 44 -12.26 15.78 -11.11
N LEU A 45 -11.21 15.01 -11.46
CA LEU A 45 -10.47 15.23 -12.69
C LEU A 45 -11.35 15.07 -13.92
N MET A 46 -12.15 14.00 -13.98
CA MET A 46 -13.07 13.71 -15.09
C MET A 46 -14.10 14.81 -15.31
N ASN A 47 -14.56 15.47 -14.24
CA ASN A 47 -15.54 16.56 -14.29
C ASN A 47 -14.90 17.96 -14.37
N SER A 48 -13.57 18.04 -14.46
CA SER A 48 -12.85 19.31 -14.56
C SER A 48 -12.65 19.74 -16.02
N ASN A 49 -12.25 21.00 -16.22
CA ASN A 49 -11.78 21.50 -17.52
C ASN A 49 -10.26 21.28 -17.73
N CYS A 50 -9.59 20.52 -16.85
CA CYS A 50 -8.15 20.30 -16.95
C CYS A 50 -7.83 19.26 -18.01
N SER A 51 -7.06 19.65 -19.03
CA SER A 51 -6.60 18.76 -20.11
C SER A 51 -5.14 18.34 -19.98
N LEU A 52 -4.41 18.88 -18.99
CA LEU A 52 -3.02 18.52 -18.71
C LEU A 52 -2.97 17.32 -17.76
N PRO A 53 -1.90 16.51 -17.77
CA PRO A 53 -1.73 15.42 -16.80
C PRO A 53 -1.82 15.93 -15.36
N VAL A 54 -2.51 15.23 -14.47
CA VAL A 54 -2.60 15.58 -13.04
C VAL A 54 -2.17 14.38 -12.22
N ASN A 55 -1.19 14.58 -11.34
CA ASN A 55 -0.79 13.56 -10.38
C ASN A 55 -1.87 13.46 -9.29
N LEU A 56 -2.50 12.30 -9.18
CA LEU A 56 -3.33 11.92 -8.04
C LEU A 56 -2.51 10.92 -7.22
N GLY A 57 -2.19 11.29 -5.99
CA GLY A 57 -1.26 10.56 -5.15
C GLY A 57 -1.26 11.09 -3.73
N ASN A 58 -0.52 10.41 -2.86
CA ASN A 58 -0.21 10.89 -1.53
C ASN A 58 1.27 11.34 -1.50
N PRO A 59 1.61 12.57 -1.09
CA PRO A 59 3.00 13.02 -1.01
C PRO A 59 3.74 12.51 0.24
N GLU A 60 3.05 11.80 1.14
CA GLU A 60 3.66 11.20 2.32
C GLU A 60 4.49 9.96 1.96
N GLU A 61 5.74 9.93 2.43
CA GLU A 61 6.71 8.89 2.11
C GLU A 61 7.05 8.02 3.32
N TYR A 62 7.23 6.74 3.04
CA TYR A 62 7.69 5.75 4.00
C TYR A 62 8.81 4.91 3.40
N SER A 63 9.87 4.66 4.15
CA SER A 63 10.83 3.63 3.76
C SER A 63 10.19 2.24 3.82
N ILE A 64 10.59 1.33 2.95
CA ILE A 64 10.07 -0.05 2.94
C ILE A 64 10.31 -0.74 4.28
N ALA A 65 11.45 -0.49 4.92
CA ALA A 65 11.74 -1.01 6.26
C ALA A 65 10.80 -0.47 7.34
N ASN A 66 10.46 0.83 7.29
CA ASN A 66 9.50 1.40 8.23
C ASN A 66 8.09 0.87 7.98
N PHE A 67 7.72 0.76 6.72
CA PHE A 67 6.41 0.27 6.31
C PHE A 67 6.18 -1.19 6.72
N ALA A 68 7.19 -2.06 6.57
CA ALA A 68 7.15 -3.44 7.06
C ALA A 68 6.91 -3.53 8.57
N ARG A 69 7.60 -2.69 9.36
CA ARG A 69 7.41 -2.62 10.82
C ARG A 69 6.00 -2.18 11.19
N ILE A 70 5.49 -1.11 10.55
CA ILE A 70 4.12 -0.63 10.78
C ILE A 70 3.09 -1.73 10.50
N ILE A 71 3.22 -2.45 9.39
CA ILE A 71 2.28 -3.54 9.06
C ILE A 71 2.38 -4.67 10.09
N LYS A 72 3.59 -5.08 10.47
CA LYS A 72 3.81 -6.11 11.50
C LYS A 72 3.09 -5.74 12.80
N ASP A 73 3.26 -4.50 13.25
CA ASP A 73 2.67 -3.99 14.48
C ASP A 73 1.13 -3.90 14.40
N LEU A 74 0.59 -3.40 13.27
CA LEU A 74 -0.85 -3.30 13.06
C LEU A 74 -1.54 -4.66 12.97
N VAL A 75 -0.88 -5.65 12.39
CA VAL A 75 -1.37 -7.02 12.34
C VAL A 75 -1.27 -7.69 13.72
N GLY A 76 -0.33 -7.27 14.57
CA GLY A 76 0.02 -7.96 15.81
C GLY A 76 0.76 -9.28 15.55
N SER A 77 1.59 -9.31 14.51
CA SER A 77 2.30 -10.51 14.07
C SER A 77 3.68 -10.64 14.70
N GLU A 78 4.10 -11.87 15.00
CA GLU A 78 5.48 -12.19 15.42
C GLU A 78 6.42 -12.46 14.24
N SER A 79 5.96 -12.31 13.00
CA SER A 79 6.77 -12.53 11.80
C SER A 79 8.12 -11.80 11.88
N SER A 80 9.20 -12.50 11.52
CA SER A 80 10.51 -11.87 11.33
C SER A 80 10.50 -11.00 10.07
N ILE A 81 11.33 -9.96 10.05
CA ILE A 81 11.62 -9.18 8.84
C ILE A 81 12.95 -9.68 8.29
N VAL A 82 12.96 -10.11 7.03
CA VAL A 82 14.14 -10.69 6.38
C VAL A 82 14.50 -9.92 5.12
N ASN A 83 15.79 -9.71 4.89
CA ASN A 83 16.29 -9.00 3.72
C ASN A 83 16.77 -10.01 2.66
N LYS A 84 16.43 -9.75 1.40
CA LYS A 84 16.92 -10.45 0.22
C LYS A 84 17.76 -9.51 -0.64
N SER A 85 18.50 -10.07 -1.60
CA SER A 85 19.28 -9.30 -2.57
C SER A 85 18.40 -8.25 -3.26
N SER A 86 18.92 -7.03 -3.40
CA SER A 86 18.24 -5.94 -4.11
C SER A 86 18.03 -6.28 -5.58
N GLN A 87 17.05 -5.62 -6.19
CA GLN A 87 16.92 -5.57 -7.65
C GLN A 87 17.69 -4.34 -8.14
N GLU A 88 18.56 -4.49 -9.15
CA GLU A 88 19.47 -3.42 -9.59
C GLU A 88 18.74 -2.17 -10.12
N ASP A 89 17.51 -2.32 -10.63
CA ASP A 89 16.74 -1.24 -11.25
C ASP A 89 15.61 -0.66 -10.36
N ASP A 90 15.58 -0.95 -9.05
CA ASP A 90 14.51 -0.45 -8.17
C ASP A 90 14.69 1.06 -7.85
N PRO A 91 13.73 1.95 -8.22
CA PRO A 91 13.85 3.36 -7.91
C PRO A 91 13.95 3.62 -6.41
N GLN A 92 14.89 4.48 -6.01
CA GLN A 92 15.15 4.76 -4.60
C GLN A 92 14.07 5.63 -3.94
N GLN A 93 13.43 6.52 -4.71
CA GLN A 93 12.39 7.42 -4.22
C GLN A 93 11.19 7.47 -5.15
N ARG A 94 9.97 7.48 -4.59
CA ARG A 94 8.73 7.72 -5.34
C ARG A 94 7.77 8.60 -4.53
N LYS A 95 7.79 9.90 -4.81
CA LYS A 95 6.92 10.91 -4.22
C LYS A 95 6.22 11.75 -5.29
N PRO A 96 4.88 11.71 -5.37
CA PRO A 96 4.16 12.54 -6.32
C PRO A 96 4.14 14.01 -5.86
N ASP A 97 4.37 14.93 -6.79
CA ASP A 97 3.98 16.34 -6.62
C ASP A 97 2.51 16.49 -7.02
N ILE A 98 1.67 16.83 -6.03
CA ILE A 98 0.22 16.97 -6.20
C ILE A 98 -0.25 18.43 -6.25
N SER A 99 0.67 19.38 -6.41
CA SER A 99 0.36 20.82 -6.42
C SER A 99 -0.71 21.17 -7.46
N ARG A 100 -0.64 20.57 -8.65
CA ARG A 100 -1.66 20.75 -9.70
C ARG A 100 -3.03 20.25 -9.28
N ALA A 101 -3.11 19.09 -8.62
CA ALA A 101 -4.39 18.56 -8.17
C ALA A 101 -5.04 19.46 -7.10
N ALA A 102 -4.24 19.96 -6.16
CA ALA A 102 -4.69 20.92 -5.16
C ALA A 102 -5.16 22.24 -5.79
N GLU A 103 -4.46 22.73 -6.82
CA GLU A 103 -4.80 23.98 -7.50
C GLU A 103 -6.07 23.86 -8.35
N VAL A 104 -6.11 22.88 -9.25
CA VAL A 104 -7.14 22.80 -10.32
C VAL A 104 -8.36 21.99 -9.91
N LEU A 105 -8.20 21.02 -9.01
CA LEU A 105 -9.31 20.15 -8.54
C LEU A 105 -9.75 20.47 -7.10
N LYS A 106 -9.00 21.30 -6.37
CA LYS A 106 -9.17 21.50 -4.92
C LYS A 106 -9.16 20.18 -4.13
N TRP A 107 -8.37 19.23 -4.62
CA TRP A 107 -8.29 17.87 -4.10
C TRP A 107 -6.94 17.61 -3.43
N GLN A 108 -6.98 16.86 -2.33
CA GLN A 108 -5.81 16.28 -1.66
C GLN A 108 -6.29 15.00 -0.92
N PRO A 109 -5.43 13.98 -0.71
CA PRO A 109 -5.82 12.77 0.01
C PRO A 109 -6.22 13.10 1.45
N GLN A 110 -7.29 12.47 1.94
CA GLN A 110 -7.83 12.64 3.29
C GLN A 110 -7.58 11.43 4.18
N VAL A 111 -7.37 10.24 3.61
CA VAL A 111 -7.18 9.02 4.39
C VAL A 111 -5.72 8.90 4.82
N SER A 112 -5.50 8.82 6.14
CA SER A 112 -4.16 8.59 6.66
C SER A 112 -3.66 7.21 6.24
N MET A 113 -2.33 7.06 6.10
CA MET A 113 -1.72 5.77 5.78
C MET A 113 -2.14 4.68 6.78
N ARG A 114 -2.18 5.03 8.08
CA ARG A 114 -2.57 4.08 9.14
C ARG A 114 -4.02 3.61 8.98
N ASP A 115 -4.97 4.52 8.75
CA ASP A 115 -6.38 4.17 8.61
C ASP A 115 -6.62 3.33 7.35
N GLY A 116 -5.97 3.71 6.24
CA GLY A 116 -6.01 2.93 5.01
C GLY A 116 -5.46 1.51 5.20
N LEU A 117 -4.36 1.36 5.95
CA LEU A 117 -3.79 0.05 6.27
C LEU A 117 -4.71 -0.80 7.15
N ILE A 118 -5.34 -0.23 8.18
CA ILE A 118 -6.27 -0.97 9.06
C ILE A 118 -7.38 -1.60 8.22
N LYS A 119 -8.05 -0.79 7.38
CA LYS A 119 -9.11 -1.29 6.48
C LYS A 119 -8.59 -2.36 5.51
N THR A 120 -7.38 -2.16 4.97
CA THR A 120 -6.78 -3.12 4.02
C THR A 120 -6.40 -4.44 4.69
N ILE A 121 -5.90 -4.40 5.93
CA ILE A 121 -5.58 -5.59 6.72
C ILE A 121 -6.85 -6.38 7.04
N GLU A 122 -7.94 -5.70 7.41
CA GLU A 122 -9.25 -6.32 7.66
C GLU A 122 -9.74 -7.05 6.41
N TYR A 123 -9.73 -6.39 5.24
CA TYR A 123 -10.08 -7.01 3.96
C TYR A 123 -9.30 -8.31 3.70
N PHE A 124 -7.97 -8.28 3.81
CA PHE A 124 -7.16 -9.48 3.55
C PHE A 124 -7.37 -10.57 4.61
N ARG A 125 -7.66 -10.21 5.86
CA ARG A 125 -7.98 -11.18 6.91
C ARG A 125 -9.26 -11.93 6.57
N ASP A 126 -10.29 -11.23 6.11
CA ASP A 126 -11.56 -11.83 5.72
C ASP A 126 -11.39 -12.73 4.48
N GLU A 127 -10.71 -12.23 3.44
CA GLU A 127 -10.40 -13.01 2.23
C GLU A 127 -9.67 -14.33 2.56
N ILE A 128 -8.67 -14.29 3.44
CA ILE A 128 -7.92 -15.49 3.85
C ILE A 128 -8.83 -16.48 4.60
N ASN A 129 -9.71 -15.98 5.47
CA ASN A 129 -10.63 -16.82 6.23
C ASN A 129 -11.68 -17.48 5.34
N GLU A 130 -12.22 -16.75 4.36
CA GLU A 130 -13.16 -17.30 3.38
C GLU A 130 -12.52 -18.38 2.51
N HIS A 131 -11.31 -18.13 2.00
CA HIS A 131 -10.58 -19.13 1.22
C HIS A 131 -10.28 -20.40 2.01
N ARG A 132 -9.99 -20.30 3.32
CA ARG A 132 -9.81 -21.47 4.19
C ARG A 132 -11.08 -22.29 4.36
N ARG A 133 -12.25 -21.64 4.51
CA ARG A 133 -13.55 -22.32 4.64
C ARG A 133 -13.90 -23.08 3.36
N LEU A 134 -13.75 -22.44 2.20
CA LEU A 134 -14.03 -23.07 0.91
C LEU A 134 -13.11 -24.26 0.63
N SER A 135 -11.84 -24.20 1.04
CA SER A 135 -10.91 -25.32 0.88
C SER A 135 -11.16 -26.49 1.85
N SER A 136 -11.89 -26.30 2.94
CA SER A 136 -12.22 -27.37 3.90
C SER A 136 -13.53 -28.09 3.60
N ASP A 137 -14.37 -27.54 2.72
CA ASP A 137 -15.66 -28.13 2.33
C ASP A 137 -15.53 -29.10 1.12
N ASP A 138 -14.33 -29.18 0.53
CA ASP A 138 -14.00 -30.05 -0.63
C ASP A 138 -13.27 -31.36 -0.24
N ASP A 139 -13.00 -31.61 1.05
CA ASP A 139 -12.39 -32.84 1.62
C ASP A 139 -13.41 -33.66 2.44
#